data_AF-A0A0H2UAY1-F1
#
_entry.id   AF-A0A0H2UAY1-F1
#
_cell.length_a   1.000
_cell.length_b   1.000
_cell.length_c   1.000
_cell.angle_alpha   90.00
_cell.angle_beta   90.00
_cell.angle_gamma   90.00
#
_symmetry.space_group_name_H-M   'P 1'
#
loop_
_entity.id
_entity.type
_entity.pdbx_description
1 polymer ?
#
loop_
_entity_poly.entity_id
_entity_poly.type
_entity_poly.pdbx_seq_one_letter_code
_entity_poly.pdbx_strand_id
1 'polypeptide(L)'
;KKVDSAQSRAEQANLQKDAGAAEAERLAALNAEYEARFPGLRYVVFVNGRGRDVIMANMRERIDRGDAQAEEKEAIEAMASIAKDRAAKLLSASGTA
;
A
#
# COMPACT_ATOMS: atom_id res chain seq x y z
N LYS A 1 -15.66 10.14 0.45
CA LYS A 1 -15.30 10.30 -0.98
C LYS A 1 -14.02 9.49 -1.21
N LYS A 2 -14.09 8.27 -1.75
CA LYS A 2 -12.90 7.44 -2.00
C LYS A 2 -12.13 8.07 -3.17
N VAL A 3 -10.93 8.55 -2.91
CA VAL A 3 -10.04 9.09 -3.94
C VAL A 3 -9.25 7.92 -4.50
N ASP A 4 -9.90 7.05 -5.27
CA ASP A 4 -9.19 6.08 -6.11
C ASP A 4 -8.74 6.81 -7.37
N SER A 5 -7.59 7.49 -7.28
CA SER A 5 -6.99 8.17 -8.43
C SER A 5 -6.54 7.14 -9.47
N ALA A 6 -6.46 7.56 -10.74
CA ALA A 6 -5.93 6.70 -11.81
C ALA A 6 -4.50 6.20 -11.50
N GLN A 7 -3.71 6.99 -10.76
CA GLN A 7 -2.37 6.62 -10.29
C GLN A 7 -2.41 5.52 -9.23
N SER A 8 -3.28 5.62 -8.22
CA SER A 8 -3.42 4.55 -7.21
C SER A 8 -3.84 3.23 -7.84
N ARG A 9 -4.73 3.27 -8.85
CA ARG A 9 -5.13 2.07 -9.60
C ARG A 9 -3.97 1.46 -10.38
N ALA A 10 -3.13 2.28 -11.02
CA ALA A 10 -1.96 1.81 -11.77
C ALA A 10 -0.92 1.16 -10.84
N GLU A 11 -0.67 1.77 -9.68
CA GLU A 11 0.27 1.23 -8.67
C GLU A 11 -0.21 -0.11 -8.11
N GLN A 12 -1.53 -0.28 -7.96
CA GLN A 12 -2.14 -1.52 -7.48
C GLN A 12 -2.54 -2.49 -8.59
N ALA A 13 -2.20 -2.22 -9.85
CA ALA A 13 -2.63 -3.07 -10.97
C ALA A 13 -2.10 -4.51 -10.83
N ASN A 14 -0.88 -4.67 -10.32
CA ASN A 14 -0.30 -5.99 -10.05
C ASN A 14 -0.97 -6.72 -8.86
N LEU A 15 -1.62 -6.00 -7.95
CA LEU A 15 -2.41 -6.60 -6.88
C LEU A 15 -3.78 -7.09 -7.36
N GLN A 16 -4.25 -6.57 -8.49
CA GLN A 16 -5.57 -6.87 -9.06
C GLN A 16 -5.52 -7.95 -10.16
N LYS A 17 -4.36 -8.18 -10.78
CA LYS A 17 -4.23 -9.07 -11.95
C LYS A 17 -4.57 -10.54 -11.69
N ASP A 18 -4.49 -11.01 -10.44
CA ASP A 18 -4.72 -12.43 -10.10
C ASP A 18 -5.65 -12.62 -8.88
N ALA A 19 -6.32 -11.57 -8.43
CA ALA A 19 -7.10 -11.61 -7.19
C ALA A 19 -8.39 -12.42 -7.36
N GLY A 20 -8.37 -13.69 -6.96
CA GLY A 20 -9.59 -14.46 -6.73
C GLY A 20 -10.42 -13.84 -5.59
N ALA A 21 -11.74 -14.08 -5.58
CA ALA A 21 -12.65 -13.53 -4.57
C ALA A 21 -12.17 -13.81 -3.12
N ALA A 22 -11.59 -14.99 -2.88
CA ALA A 22 -11.05 -15.38 -1.57
C ALA A 22 -9.85 -14.52 -1.13
N GLU A 23 -8.99 -14.06 -2.05
CA GLU A 23 -7.85 -13.20 -1.72
C GLU A 23 -8.25 -11.74 -1.52
N ALA A 24 -9.33 -11.30 -2.18
CA ALA A 24 -9.98 -10.03 -1.90
C ALA A 24 -10.51 -9.99 -0.47
N GLU A 25 -11.21 -11.04 -0.05
CA GLU A 25 -11.75 -11.18 1.30
C GLU A 25 -10.64 -11.25 2.36
N ARG A 26 -9.59 -12.04 2.14
CA ARG A 26 -8.44 -12.09 3.07
C ARG A 26 -7.76 -10.74 3.24
N LEU A 27 -7.58 -9.98 2.15
CA LEU A 27 -7.00 -8.64 2.25
C LEU A 27 -7.93 -7.67 2.99
N ALA A 28 -9.25 -7.78 2.79
CA ALA A 28 -10.21 -6.96 3.53
C ALA A 28 -10.17 -7.27 5.04
N ALA A 29 -10.12 -8.55 5.41
CA ALA A 29 -9.98 -8.98 6.80
C ALA A 29 -8.68 -8.47 7.44
N LEU A 30 -7.56 -8.58 6.72
CA LEU A 30 -6.27 -8.06 7.16
C LEU A 30 -6.27 -6.54 7.36
N ASN A 31 -6.90 -5.77 6.46
CA ASN A 31 -7.05 -4.33 6.65
C ASN A 31 -7.90 -3.98 7.88
N ALA A 32 -8.99 -4.71 8.13
CA ALA A 32 -9.82 -4.50 9.31
C ALA A 32 -9.05 -4.79 10.60
N GLU A 33 -8.27 -5.88 10.62
CA GLU A 33 -7.41 -6.24 11.74
C GLU A 33 -6.32 -5.19 11.98
N TYR A 34 -5.70 -4.70 10.90
CA TYR A 34 -4.73 -3.61 10.97
C TYR A 34 -5.32 -2.35 11.60
N GLU A 35 -6.47 -1.88 11.11
CA GLU A 35 -7.13 -0.67 11.63
C GLU A 35 -7.57 -0.85 13.11
N ALA A 36 -7.92 -2.07 13.51
CA ALA A 36 -8.20 -2.39 14.91
C ALA A 36 -6.94 -2.40 15.79
N ARG A 37 -5.81 -2.90 15.27
CA ARG A 37 -4.52 -2.93 15.97
C ARG A 37 -3.93 -1.54 16.15
N PHE A 38 -4.11 -0.68 15.14
CA PHE A 38 -3.55 0.66 15.07
C PHE A 38 -4.66 1.71 14.83
N PRO A 39 -5.43 2.08 15.86
CA PRO A 39 -6.55 3.01 15.71
C PRO A 39 -6.12 4.36 15.11
N GLY A 40 -6.81 4.78 14.03
CA GLY A 40 -6.52 6.02 13.33
C GLY A 40 -5.49 5.91 12.20
N LEU A 41 -4.81 4.77 12.07
CA LEU A 41 -3.89 4.48 10.97
C LEU A 41 -4.58 3.67 9.87
N ARG A 42 -4.06 3.80 8.65
CA ARG A 42 -4.37 2.91 7.52
C ARG A 42 -3.08 2.27 7.05
N TYR A 43 -3.16 1.02 6.62
CA TYR A 43 -1.99 0.35 6.08
C TYR A 43 -1.55 1.02 4.78
N VAL A 44 -0.35 1.61 4.82
CA VAL A 44 0.30 2.21 3.66
C VAL A 44 1.64 1.54 3.46
N VAL A 45 1.89 1.13 2.22
CA VAL A 45 3.15 0.51 1.83
C VAL A 45 3.44 0.82 0.37
N PHE A 46 4.71 1.06 0.03
CA PHE A 46 5.11 1.29 -1.35
C PHE A 46 5.21 -0.04 -2.11
N VAL A 47 4.23 -0.32 -2.97
CA VAL A 47 4.12 -1.65 -3.61
C VAL A 47 5.23 -1.92 -4.63
N ASN A 48 5.65 -0.93 -5.43
CA ASN A 48 6.75 -1.03 -6.41
C ASN A 48 6.85 -2.37 -7.17
N GLY A 49 5.72 -2.89 -7.65
CA GLY A 49 5.68 -4.16 -8.40
C GLY A 49 5.70 -5.44 -7.55
N ARG A 50 5.74 -5.35 -6.22
CA ARG A 50 5.60 -6.50 -5.32
C ARG A 50 4.24 -7.18 -5.48
N GLY A 51 4.27 -8.51 -5.40
CA GLY A 51 3.08 -9.36 -5.43
C GLY A 51 2.19 -9.20 -4.20
N ARG A 52 0.91 -9.58 -4.35
CA ARG A 52 -0.12 -9.40 -3.31
C ARG A 52 0.15 -10.20 -2.05
N ASP A 53 0.62 -11.44 -2.22
CA ASP A 53 1.08 -12.34 -1.17
C ASP A 53 2.17 -11.71 -0.30
N VAL A 54 3.17 -11.09 -0.92
CA VAL A 54 4.27 -10.39 -0.22
C VAL A 54 3.73 -9.20 0.58
N ILE A 55 2.78 -8.46 0.01
CA ILE A 55 2.17 -7.32 0.71
C ILE A 55 1.32 -7.77 1.91
N MET A 56 0.58 -8.86 1.77
CA MET A 56 -0.23 -9.44 2.86
C MET A 56 0.64 -10.00 3.98
N ALA A 57 1.75 -10.69 3.64
CA ALA A 57 2.71 -11.18 4.61
C ALA A 57 3.36 -10.02 5.39
N ASN A 58 3.76 -8.95 4.70
CA ASN A 58 4.31 -7.76 5.36
C ASN A 58 3.28 -7.07 6.28
N MET A 59 2.01 -7.01 5.86
CA MET A 59 0.95 -6.46 6.72
C MET A 59 0.79 -7.30 7.99
N ARG A 60 0.77 -8.63 7.86
CA ARG A 60 0.70 -9.55 9.00
C ARG A 60 1.87 -9.35 9.96
N GLU A 61 3.10 -9.30 9.45
CA GLU A 61 4.31 -9.05 10.26
C GLU A 61 4.21 -7.73 11.06
N ARG A 62 3.71 -6.66 10.44
CA ARG A 62 3.54 -5.36 11.09
C ARG A 62 2.45 -5.37 12.17
N ILE A 63 1.33 -6.05 11.92
CA ILE A 63 0.27 -6.29 12.91
C ILE A 63 0.83 -7.05 14.12
N ASP A 64 1.55 -8.15 13.86
CA ASP A 64 2.10 -9.04 14.89
C ASP A 64 3.16 -8.32 15.73
N ARG A 65 4.02 -7.51 15.10
CA ARG A 65 4.96 -6.62 15.78
C ARG A 65 4.24 -5.67 16.73
N GLY A 66 3.14 -5.07 16.29
CA GLY A 66 2.25 -4.29 17.15
C GLY A 66 2.84 -3.01 17.74
N ASP A 67 3.94 -2.53 17.17
CA ASP A 67 4.62 -1.29 17.57
C ASP A 67 4.07 -0.10 16.78
N ALA A 68 3.27 0.73 17.45
CA ALA A 68 2.61 1.88 16.83
C ALA A 68 3.58 3.00 16.41
N GLN A 69 4.69 3.19 17.14
CA GLN A 69 5.67 4.24 16.80
C GLN A 69 6.47 3.86 15.56
N ALA A 70 6.88 2.58 15.47
CA ALA A 70 7.49 2.06 14.26
C ALA A 70 6.52 2.15 13.06
N GLU A 71 5.24 1.87 13.30
CA GLU A 71 4.22 1.89 12.27
C GLU A 71 3.98 3.28 11.68
N GLU A 72 3.90 4.31 12.53
CA GLU A 72 3.77 5.69 12.10
C GLU A 72 4.97 6.12 11.22
N LYS A 73 6.19 5.83 11.68
CA LYS A 73 7.42 6.16 10.95
C LYS A 73 7.45 5.49 9.56
N GLU A 74 7.17 4.19 9.50
CA GLU A 74 7.16 3.45 8.24
C GLU A 74 6.05 3.90 7.29
N ALA A 75 4.87 4.25 7.82
CA ALA A 75 3.78 4.79 7.00
C ALA A 75 4.17 6.13 6.35
N ILE A 76 4.84 7.01 7.11
CA ILE A 76 5.35 8.30 6.59
C ILE A 76 6.43 8.07 5.52
N GLU A 77 7.37 7.17 5.77
CA GLU A 77 8.44 6.82 4.81
C GLU A 77 7.87 6.21 3.53
N ALA A 78 6.85 5.35 3.64
CA ALA A 78 6.15 4.79 2.50
C ALA A 78 5.44 5.88 1.69
N MET A 79 4.72 6.80 2.34
CA MET A 79 4.08 7.93 1.68
C MET A 79 5.09 8.81 0.94
N ALA A 80 6.23 9.13 1.57
CA ALA A 80 7.29 9.91 0.94
C ALA A 80 7.91 9.18 -0.26
N SER A 81 8.08 7.86 -0.19
CA SER A 81 8.60 7.04 -1.29
C SER A 81 7.64 6.99 -2.47
N ILE A 82 6.34 6.80 -2.21
CA ILE A 82 5.28 6.88 -3.23
C ILE A 82 5.29 8.25 -3.91
N ALA A 83 5.38 9.33 -3.12
CA ALA A 83 5.41 10.70 -3.66
C ALA A 83 6.64 10.94 -4.56
N LYS A 84 7.83 10.47 -4.15
CA LYS A 84 9.07 10.57 -4.95
C LYS A 84 8.97 9.79 -6.26
N ASP A 85 8.45 8.56 -6.22
CA ASP A 85 8.26 7.74 -7.42
C ASP A 85 7.28 8.40 -8.40
N ARG A 86 6.16 8.94 -7.91
CA ARG A 86 5.21 9.70 -8.73
C ARG A 86 5.86 10.95 -9.34
N ALA A 87 6.65 11.70 -8.57
CA ALA A 87 7.35 12.88 -9.06
C ALA A 87 8.37 12.52 -10.16
N ALA A 88 9.15 11.45 -9.98
CA ALA A 88 10.10 10.97 -10.97
C ALA A 88 9.40 10.59 -12.29
N LYS A 89 8.28 9.86 -12.22
CA LYS A 89 7.48 9.47 -13.40
C LYS A 89 6.89 10.67 -14.13
N LEU A 90 6.45 11.70 -13.41
CA LEU A 90 5.96 12.94 -14.01
C LEU A 90 7.09 13.69 -14.73
N LEU A 91 8.26 13.83 -14.09
CA LEU A 91 9.42 14.48 -14.69
C LEU A 91 9.91 13.74 -15.95
N SER A 92 9.95 12.40 -15.91
CA SER A 92 10.33 11.61 -17.10
C SER A 92 9.32 11.73 -18.24
N ALA A 93 8.03 11.88 -17.94
CA ALA A 93 6.99 12.07 -18.95
C ALA A 93 6.99 13.50 -19.55
N SER A 94 7.48 14.50 -18.81
CA SER A 94 7.61 15.88 -19.29
C SER A 94 8.91 16.16 -20.06
N GLY A 95 9.93 15.29 -19.96
CA GLY A 95 11.23 15.46 -20.63
C GLY A 95 11.32 14.92 -22.07
N THR A 96 10.22 14.42 -22.64
CA THR A 96 10.15 13.89 -24.02
C THR A 96 9.34 14.80 -24.95
N ALA A 97 9.54 16.11 -24.86
CA ALA A 97 8.97 17.12 -25.78
C ALA A 97 10.08 17.92 -26.45
#